data_AF-A0A2P6Q2E5-F1
#
_entry.id   AF-A0A2P6Q2E5-F1
#
_cell.length_a   1.000
_cell.length_b   1.000
_cell.length_c   1.000
_cell.angle_alpha   90.00
_cell.angle_beta   90.00
_cell.angle_gamma   90.00
#
_symmetry.space_group_name_H-M   'P 1'
#
loop_
_entity.id
_entity.type
_entity.pdbx_description
1 polymer ?
#
loop_
_entity_poly.entity_id
_entity_poly.type
_entity_poly.pdbx_seq_one_letter_code
_entity_poly.pdbx_strand_id
1 'polypeptide(L)'
;MPLLNEPFPVQIDRFEQDKKVVVIAATNRKQDLDPALISRFDSIIPFGLPDHQNRKEIAAQYAKHLTETELDELATVTEEMSGRDIRDVCQQAERSWASKLIRGKVPKDGDQTRLPPLQDYIGSAMNRRKGFLSSPPRQTQNSASDIKKARVVLD
;
A
#
# COMPACT_ATOMS: atom_id res chain seq x y z
N MET A 1 -16.80 -19.19 45.68
CA MET A 1 -17.04 -18.31 44.52
C MET A 1 -16.33 -16.97 44.76
N PRO A 2 -15.05 -16.79 44.38
CA PRO A 2 -14.41 -15.48 44.25
C PRO A 2 -14.32 -15.11 42.75
N LEU A 3 -15.06 -14.09 42.30
CA LEU A 3 -14.66 -12.67 42.15
C LEU A 3 -13.74 -12.40 40.95
N LEU A 4 -14.38 -11.88 39.89
CA LEU A 4 -13.81 -11.21 38.73
C LEU A 4 -13.15 -9.89 39.17
N ASN A 5 -11.83 -9.76 39.00
CA ASN A 5 -11.12 -8.54 38.59
C ASN A 5 -9.60 -8.76 38.71
N GLU A 6 -8.99 -9.35 37.69
CA GLU A 6 -7.53 -9.35 37.55
C GLU A 6 -7.11 -8.24 36.56
N PRO A 7 -6.16 -7.36 36.91
CA PRO A 7 -5.73 -6.27 36.03
C PRO A 7 -4.91 -6.78 34.84
N PHE A 8 -5.16 -6.21 33.64
CA PHE A 8 -4.48 -6.50 32.36
C PHE A 8 -2.95 -6.77 32.42
N PRO A 9 -2.13 -6.02 33.19
CA PRO A 9 -0.68 -6.29 33.24
C PRO A 9 -0.32 -7.68 33.80
N VAL A 10 -1.15 -8.30 34.64
CA VAL A 10 -0.86 -9.63 35.23
C VAL A 10 -1.06 -10.76 34.22
N GLN A 11 -1.82 -10.50 33.15
CA GLN A 11 -2.09 -11.48 32.10
C GLN A 11 -0.91 -11.63 31.12
N ILE A 12 -0.09 -10.59 30.96
CA ILE A 12 1.12 -10.63 30.12
C ILE A 12 2.24 -11.43 30.79
N ASP A 13 2.34 -11.42 32.12
CA ASP A 13 3.37 -12.16 32.86
C ASP A 13 3.07 -13.66 33.01
N ARG A 14 1.89 -14.14 32.59
CA ARG A 14 1.49 -15.55 32.70
C ARG A 14 1.45 -16.30 31.36
N PHE A 15 2.08 -15.76 30.32
CA PHE A 15 2.44 -16.57 29.16
C PHE A 15 3.54 -17.56 29.58
N GLU A 16 3.12 -18.80 29.74
CA GLU A 16 3.95 -19.96 30.06
C GLU A 16 5.30 -19.93 29.33
N GLN A 17 6.36 -20.24 30.08
CA GLN A 17 7.77 -20.20 29.71
C GLN A 17 8.20 -21.15 28.58
N ASP A 18 7.26 -21.80 27.87
CA ASP A 18 7.56 -22.83 26.85
C ASP A 18 7.12 -22.47 25.41
N LYS A 19 6.59 -21.25 25.16
CA LYS A 19 6.24 -20.81 23.80
C LYS A 19 7.06 -19.59 23.40
N LYS A 20 7.98 -19.78 22.47
CA LYS A 20 8.65 -18.69 21.75
C LYS A 20 7.60 -17.95 20.90
N VAL A 21 7.14 -16.79 21.38
CA VAL A 21 6.22 -15.92 20.65
C VAL A 21 7.04 -14.93 19.82
N VAL A 22 6.70 -14.78 18.54
CA VAL A 22 7.26 -13.76 17.64
C VAL A 22 6.17 -12.74 17.35
N VAL A 23 6.46 -11.45 17.56
CA VAL A 23 5.53 -10.35 17.29
C VAL A 23 5.98 -9.61 16.03
N ILE A 24 5.10 -9.49 15.05
CA ILE A 24 5.32 -8.69 13.83
C ILE A 24 4.33 -7.53 13.84
N ALA A 25 4.84 -6.30 13.75
CA ALA A 25 4.06 -5.08 13.66
C ALA A 25 4.32 -4.37 12.33
N ALA A 26 3.28 -3.75 11.76
CA ALA A 26 3.37 -2.96 10.54
C ALA A 26 2.69 -1.59 10.74
N THR A 27 3.39 -0.50 10.43
CA THR A 27 2.88 0.87 10.54
C THR A 27 3.32 1.72 9.35
N ASN A 28 2.44 2.61 8.91
CA ASN A 28 2.77 3.64 7.91
C ASN A 28 3.20 4.97 8.57
N ARG A 29 3.16 5.05 9.91
CA ARG A 29 3.44 6.27 10.68
C ARG A 29 4.32 5.94 11.88
N LYS A 30 5.57 5.53 11.62
CA LYS A 30 6.55 5.21 12.68
C LYS A 30 6.76 6.38 13.65
N GLN A 31 6.68 7.61 13.15
CA GLN A 31 6.89 8.84 13.92
C GLN A 31 5.82 9.10 14.98
N ASP A 32 4.62 8.50 14.86
CA ASP A 32 3.57 8.67 15.86
C ASP A 32 3.67 7.66 17.00
N LEU A 33 4.51 6.63 16.85
CA LEU A 33 4.67 5.60 17.85
C LEU A 33 5.56 6.08 18.99
N ASP A 34 5.20 5.70 20.22
CA ASP A 34 6.00 5.97 21.40
C ASP A 34 7.41 5.34 21.25
N PRO A 35 8.50 6.11 21.43
CA PRO A 35 9.87 5.60 21.39
C PRO A 35 10.11 4.37 22.28
N ALA A 36 9.45 4.28 23.45
CA ALA A 36 9.59 3.16 24.38
C ALA A 36 8.92 1.87 23.87
N LEU A 37 7.93 1.98 22.97
CA LEU A 37 7.37 0.81 22.28
C LEU A 37 8.34 0.35 21.18
N ILE A 38 8.92 1.29 20.44
CA ILE A 38 9.88 0.99 19.36
C ILE A 38 11.12 0.29 19.92
N SER A 39 11.59 0.68 21.11
CA SER A 39 12.77 0.07 21.75
C SER A 39 12.57 -1.40 22.14
N ARG A 40 11.33 -1.93 22.12
CA ARG A 40 11.03 -3.34 22.38
C ARG A 40 11.08 -4.22 21.13
N PHE A 41 11.27 -3.64 19.95
CA PHE A 41 11.44 -4.39 18.71
C PHE A 41 12.93 -4.50 18.38
N ASP A 42 13.42 -5.73 18.22
CA ASP A 42 14.82 -6.01 17.89
C ASP A 42 15.17 -5.63 16.44
N SER A 43 14.17 -5.57 15.56
CA SER A 43 14.36 -5.33 14.12
C SER A 43 13.29 -4.43 13.56
N ILE A 44 13.72 -3.48 12.73
CA ILE A 44 12.85 -2.56 12.01
C ILE A 44 13.25 -2.59 10.55
N ILE A 45 12.31 -3.00 9.69
CA ILE A 45 12.51 -3.09 8.25
C ILE A 45 11.69 -1.98 7.59
N PRO A 46 12.32 -0.96 6.98
CA PRO A 46 11.61 0.05 6.22
C PRO A 46 11.15 -0.53 4.87
N PHE A 47 9.90 -0.26 4.49
CA PHE A 47 9.37 -0.63 3.17
C PHE A 47 9.26 0.62 2.31
N GLY A 48 10.11 0.70 1.28
CA GLY A 48 10.06 1.75 0.26
C GLY A 48 9.10 1.43 -0.88
N LEU A 49 9.14 2.28 -1.91
CA LEU A 49 8.51 1.94 -3.19
C LEU A 49 9.23 0.76 -3.85
N PRO A 50 8.51 -0.12 -4.57
CA PRO A 50 9.12 -1.24 -5.27
C PRO A 50 10.07 -0.75 -6.38
N ASP A 51 11.24 -1.37 -6.46
CA ASP A 51 12.13 -1.23 -7.61
C ASP A 51 11.53 -1.86 -8.89
N HIS A 52 12.20 -1.67 -10.02
CA HIS A 52 11.70 -2.14 -11.31
C HIS A 52 11.41 -3.65 -11.32
N GLN A 53 12.33 -4.46 -10.79
CA GLN A 53 12.17 -5.91 -10.72
C GLN A 53 10.97 -6.32 -9.83
N ASN A 54 10.83 -5.71 -8.65
CA ASN A 54 9.67 -5.96 -7.79
C ASN A 54 8.36 -5.53 -8.46
N ARG A 55 8.34 -4.41 -9.19
CA ARG A 55 7.15 -3.98 -9.95
C ARG A 55 6.76 -5.00 -11.02
N LYS A 56 7.75 -5.56 -11.71
CA LYS A 56 7.57 -6.63 -12.69
C LYS A 56 6.96 -7.88 -12.05
N GLU A 57 7.48 -8.32 -10.91
CA GLU A 57 6.98 -9.49 -10.19
C GLU A 57 5.55 -9.28 -9.65
N ILE A 58 5.27 -8.09 -9.12
CA ILE A 58 3.91 -7.71 -8.70
C ILE A 58 2.97 -7.75 -9.91
N ALA A 59 3.36 -7.17 -11.05
CA ALA A 59 2.57 -7.20 -12.27
C ALA A 59 2.33 -8.63 -12.78
N ALA A 60 3.37 -9.48 -12.76
CA ALA A 60 3.30 -10.88 -13.17
C ALA A 60 2.31 -11.70 -12.33
N GLN A 61 2.09 -11.33 -11.07
CA GLN A 61 1.09 -11.99 -10.21
C GLN A 61 -0.34 -11.80 -10.73
N TYR A 62 -0.65 -10.64 -11.32
CA TYR A 62 -1.99 -10.30 -11.82
C TYR A 62 -2.13 -10.56 -13.33
N ALA A 63 -1.14 -10.17 -14.12
CA ALA A 63 -1.16 -10.25 -15.58
C ALA A 63 -0.32 -11.43 -16.10
N LYS A 64 -0.64 -12.65 -15.65
CA LYS A 64 0.14 -13.88 -15.91
C LYS A 64 0.27 -14.26 -17.38
N HIS A 65 -0.63 -13.77 -18.23
CA HIS A 65 -0.65 -14.05 -19.67
C HIS A 65 0.26 -13.11 -20.46
N LEU A 66 0.75 -12.04 -19.85
CA LEU A 66 1.71 -11.15 -20.48
C LEU A 66 3.09 -11.82 -20.54
N THR A 67 3.79 -11.58 -21.63
CA THR A 67 5.16 -12.00 -21.84
C THR A 67 6.12 -11.23 -20.93
N GLU A 68 7.32 -11.78 -20.74
CA GLU A 68 8.37 -11.16 -19.92
C GLU A 68 8.72 -9.73 -20.39
N THR A 69 8.67 -9.48 -21.70
CA THR A 69 8.91 -8.17 -22.31
C THR A 69 7.77 -7.18 -22.05
N GLU A 70 6.52 -7.66 -22.07
CA GLU A 70 5.35 -6.81 -21.78
C GLU A 70 5.28 -6.45 -20.30
N LEU A 71 5.66 -7.37 -19.42
CA LEU A 71 5.78 -7.12 -17.99
C LEU A 71 6.88 -6.10 -17.68
N ASP A 72 7.96 -6.11 -18.44
CA ASP A 72 9.05 -5.14 -18.35
C ASP A 72 8.61 -3.72 -18.73
N GLU A 73 7.84 -3.62 -19.81
CA GLU A 73 7.22 -2.37 -20.24
C GLU A 73 6.22 -1.86 -19.18
N LEU A 74 5.38 -2.74 -18.63
CA LEU A 74 4.45 -2.38 -17.57
C LEU A 74 5.17 -1.94 -16.29
N ALA A 75 6.28 -2.58 -15.92
CA ALA A 75 7.12 -2.18 -14.79
C ALA A 75 7.74 -0.79 -14.98
N THR A 76 8.07 -0.43 -16.22
CA THR A 76 8.57 0.91 -16.59
C THR A 76 7.47 1.97 -16.47
N VAL A 77 6.26 1.67 -16.95
CA VAL A 77 5.11 2.59 -16.88
C VAL A 77 4.50 2.67 -15.47
N THR A 78 4.85 1.78 -14.55
CA THR A 78 4.40 1.82 -13.15
C THR A 78 5.45 2.38 -12.19
N GLU A 79 6.44 3.10 -12.70
CA GLU A 79 7.39 3.84 -11.86
C GLU A 79 6.70 4.77 -10.86
N GLU A 80 7.30 4.92 -9.67
CA GLU A 80 6.78 5.63 -8.50
C GLU A 80 5.45 5.11 -7.91
N MET A 81 4.94 3.98 -8.40
CA MET A 81 3.72 3.37 -7.85
C MET A 81 4.02 2.40 -6.71
N SER A 82 3.20 2.43 -5.66
CA SER A 82 3.26 1.41 -4.61
C SER A 82 2.74 0.06 -5.12
N GLY A 83 3.07 -1.04 -4.45
CA GLY A 83 2.51 -2.36 -4.81
C GLY A 83 0.97 -2.40 -4.78
N ARG A 84 0.34 -1.56 -3.94
CA ARG A 84 -1.11 -1.36 -3.94
C ARG A 84 -1.58 -0.72 -5.25
N ASP A 85 -0.91 0.33 -5.71
CA ASP A 85 -1.28 1.03 -6.93
C ASP A 85 -1.14 0.14 -8.17
N ILE A 86 -0.07 -0.67 -8.25
CA ILE A 86 0.16 -1.60 -9.36
C ILE A 86 -0.95 -2.65 -9.44
N ARG A 87 -1.33 -3.23 -8.28
CA ARG A 87 -2.49 -4.13 -8.22
C ARG A 87 -3.76 -3.43 -8.71
N ASP A 88 -4.03 -2.23 -8.22
CA ASP A 88 -5.26 -1.51 -8.56
C ASP A 88 -5.30 -1.18 -10.07
N VAL A 89 -4.15 -0.85 -10.68
CA VAL A 89 -4.00 -0.69 -12.14
C VAL A 89 -4.35 -1.98 -12.88
N CYS A 90 -3.83 -3.12 -12.44
CA CYS A 90 -4.09 -4.42 -13.08
C CYS A 90 -5.57 -4.79 -13.00
N GLN A 91 -6.18 -4.66 -11.82
CA GLN A 91 -7.60 -4.93 -11.62
C GLN A 91 -8.49 -4.00 -12.44
N GLN A 92 -8.10 -2.73 -12.57
CA GLN A 92 -8.85 -1.77 -13.37
C GLN A 92 -8.81 -2.12 -14.87
N ALA A 93 -7.65 -2.56 -15.37
CA ALA A 93 -7.50 -3.03 -16.74
C ALA A 93 -8.39 -4.24 -17.02
N GLU A 94 -8.39 -5.24 -16.12
CA GLU A 94 -9.23 -6.44 -16.22
C GLU A 94 -10.72 -6.11 -16.21
N ARG A 95 -11.17 -5.24 -15.29
CA ARG A 95 -12.58 -4.82 -15.20
C ARG A 95 -13.01 -4.05 -16.45
N SER A 96 -12.15 -3.15 -16.94
CA SER A 96 -12.39 -2.40 -18.17
C SER A 96 -12.53 -3.34 -19.36
N TRP A 97 -11.64 -4.34 -19.45
CA TRP A 97 -11.66 -5.35 -20.51
C TRP A 97 -12.89 -6.25 -20.46
N ALA A 98 -13.24 -6.75 -19.28
CA ALA A 98 -14.46 -7.53 -19.07
C ALA A 98 -15.71 -6.75 -19.53
N SER A 99 -15.77 -5.45 -19.23
CA SER A 99 -16.85 -4.56 -19.70
C SER A 99 -16.87 -4.44 -21.23
N LYS A 100 -15.71 -4.35 -21.90
CA LYS A 100 -15.63 -4.34 -23.38
C LYS A 100 -16.12 -5.66 -23.99
N LEU A 101 -15.77 -6.80 -23.39
CA LEU A 101 -16.21 -8.12 -23.82
C LEU A 101 -17.73 -8.27 -23.73
N ILE A 102 -18.32 -7.88 -22.59
CA ILE A 102 -19.78 -7.95 -22.37
C ILE A 102 -20.52 -7.07 -23.38
N ARG A 103 -19.94 -5.93 -23.76
CA ARG A 103 -20.52 -5.00 -24.75
C ARG A 103 -20.30 -5.44 -26.21
N GLY A 104 -19.65 -6.58 -26.46
CA GLY A 104 -19.36 -7.07 -27.80
C GLY A 104 -18.37 -6.21 -28.60
N LYS A 105 -17.58 -5.36 -27.92
CA LYS A 105 -16.61 -4.46 -28.56
C LYS A 105 -15.26 -5.12 -28.88
N VAL A 106 -15.11 -6.40 -28.56
CA VAL A 106 -13.87 -7.15 -28.76
C VAL A 106 -14.16 -8.31 -29.72
N PRO A 107 -13.39 -8.48 -30.81
CA PRO A 107 -13.54 -9.61 -31.73
C PRO A 107 -13.40 -10.95 -31.00
N LYS A 108 -14.30 -11.91 -31.22
CA LYS A 108 -14.27 -13.23 -30.57
C LYS A 108 -13.35 -14.19 -31.33
N ASP A 109 -12.07 -13.87 -31.45
CA ASP A 109 -11.11 -14.70 -32.19
C ASP A 109 -10.14 -15.41 -31.23
N GLY A 110 -10.46 -16.68 -30.93
CA GLY A 110 -9.63 -17.60 -30.14
C GLY A 110 -9.66 -17.38 -28.61
N ASP A 111 -9.28 -18.42 -27.85
CA ASP A 111 -9.30 -18.45 -26.38
C ASP A 111 -8.42 -17.35 -25.72
N GLN A 112 -7.52 -16.72 -26.49
CA GLN A 112 -6.68 -15.60 -26.09
C GLN A 112 -7.44 -14.27 -25.97
N THR A 113 -8.64 -14.10 -26.54
CA THR A 113 -9.34 -12.80 -26.48
C THR A 113 -9.98 -12.47 -25.13
N ARG A 114 -9.97 -13.41 -24.17
CA ARG A 114 -10.65 -13.22 -22.89
C ARG A 114 -9.87 -12.35 -21.91
N LEU A 115 -8.57 -12.17 -22.13
CA LEU A 115 -7.69 -11.42 -21.23
C LEU A 115 -7.27 -10.08 -21.86
N PRO A 116 -7.10 -9.04 -21.04
CA PRO A 116 -6.68 -7.71 -21.51
C PRO A 116 -5.28 -7.74 -22.15
N PRO A 117 -5.07 -7.10 -23.31
CA PRO A 117 -3.73 -6.90 -23.84
C PRO A 117 -2.94 -5.89 -23.00
N LEU A 118 -1.61 -5.85 -23.14
CA LEU A 118 -0.74 -4.90 -22.44
C LEU A 118 -1.24 -3.44 -22.51
N GLN A 119 -1.79 -3.02 -23.64
CA GLN A 119 -2.25 -1.65 -23.85
C GLN A 119 -3.35 -1.21 -22.87
N ASP A 120 -4.20 -2.13 -22.42
CA ASP A 120 -5.23 -1.84 -21.42
C ASP A 120 -4.62 -1.63 -20.03
N TYR A 121 -3.54 -2.34 -19.70
CA TYR A 121 -2.76 -2.14 -18.48
C TYR A 121 -2.03 -0.79 -18.50
N ILE A 122 -1.35 -0.48 -19.61
CA ILE A 122 -0.67 0.81 -19.81
C ILE A 122 -1.68 1.97 -19.69
N GLY A 123 -2.83 1.87 -20.36
CA GLY A 123 -3.88 2.89 -20.27
C GLY A 123 -4.39 3.09 -18.84
N SER A 124 -4.54 2.00 -18.08
CA SER A 124 -4.94 2.04 -16.67
C SER A 124 -3.87 2.69 -15.79
N ALA A 125 -2.59 2.38 -16.02
CA ALA A 125 -1.46 2.99 -15.33
C ALA A 125 -1.39 4.51 -15.58
N MET A 126 -1.55 4.94 -16.84
CA MET A 126 -1.58 6.35 -17.20
C MET A 126 -2.74 7.10 -16.54
N ASN A 127 -3.93 6.49 -16.48
CA ASN A 127 -5.09 7.08 -15.81
C ASN A 127 -4.85 7.23 -14.30
N ARG A 128 -4.22 6.24 -13.66
CA ARG A 128 -3.83 6.32 -12.24
C ARG A 128 -2.87 7.49 -12.01
N ARG A 129 -1.87 7.65 -12.89
CA ARG A 129 -0.91 8.75 -12.84
C ARG A 129 -1.56 10.13 -13.02
N LYS A 130 -2.54 10.25 -13.93
CA LYS A 130 -3.33 11.49 -14.08
C LYS A 130 -4.09 11.83 -12.79
N GLY A 131 -4.63 10.84 -12.09
CA GLY A 131 -5.28 11.02 -10.79
C GLY A 131 -4.37 11.61 -9.71
N PHE A 132 -3.08 11.24 -9.74
CA PHE A 132 -2.06 11.84 -8.87
C PHE A 132 -1.82 13.32 -9.21
N LEU A 133 -1.70 13.66 -10.49
CA LEU A 133 -1.43 15.03 -10.95
C LEU A 133 -2.64 15.98 -10.82
N SER A 134 -3.86 15.45 -10.85
CA SER A 134 -5.09 16.22 -10.66
C SER A 134 -5.42 16.52 -9.19
N SER A 135 -4.71 15.89 -8.25
CA SER A 135 -4.84 16.20 -6.82
C SER A 135 -3.91 17.36 -6.49
N PRO A 136 -4.39 18.50 -5.93
CA PRO A 136 -3.48 19.55 -5.48
C PRO A 136 -2.48 18.95 -4.48
N PRO A 137 -1.22 19.42 -4.47
CA PRO A 137 -0.23 18.91 -3.53
C PRO A 137 -0.81 19.02 -2.12
N ARG A 138 -0.81 17.90 -1.37
CA ARG A 138 -1.14 17.93 0.06
C ARG A 138 -0.13 18.87 0.70
N GLN A 139 -0.57 20.08 1.03
CA GLN A 139 0.17 20.94 1.92
C GLN A 139 0.47 20.13 3.17
N THR A 140 1.76 19.98 3.46
CA THR A 140 2.25 19.55 4.76
C THR A 140 1.65 20.51 5.79
N GLN A 141 0.59 20.08 6.47
CA GLN A 141 0.08 20.77 7.65
C GLN A 141 1.14 20.66 8.74
N ASN A 142 2.08 21.61 8.74
CA ASN A 142 2.82 21.97 9.94
C ASN A 142 1.81 22.65 10.87
N SER A 143 1.21 21.87 11.76
CA SER A 143 0.49 22.39 12.92
C SER A 143 1.52 22.89 13.95
N ALA A 144 2.06 24.07 13.72
CA ALA A 144 2.64 24.88 14.78
C ALA A 144 1.51 25.75 15.35
N SER A 145 0.78 25.19 16.31
CA SER A 145 -0.25 25.91 17.06
C SER A 145 0.38 26.94 17.99
N ASP A 146 0.00 28.20 17.78
CA ASP A 146 -0.23 29.26 18.76
C ASP A 146 0.28 29.03 20.20
N ILE A 147 1.39 29.69 20.56
CA ILE A 147 1.63 30.11 21.94
C ILE A 147 1.49 31.63 21.98
N LYS A 148 0.35 32.04 22.56
CA LYS A 148 -0.01 33.42 22.88
C LYS A 148 1.09 34.11 23.69
N LYS A 149 1.64 35.22 23.19
CA LYS A 149 2.36 36.20 24.01
C LYS A 149 1.36 36.94 24.90
N ALA A 150 1.25 36.53 26.15
CA ALA A 150 0.64 37.36 27.19
C ALA A 150 1.66 38.41 27.64
N ARG A 151 1.29 39.68 27.46
CA ARG A 151 2.00 40.87 27.95
C ARG A 151 1.61 41.08 29.41
N VAL A 152 2.55 40.99 30.34
CA VAL A 152 2.40 41.51 31.71
C VAL A 152 3.42 42.62 31.89
N VAL A 153 2.88 43.83 32.05
CA VAL A 153 3.57 45.04 32.50
C VAL A 153 3.74 44.89 34.02
N LEU A 154 4.94 45.13 34.53
CA LEU A 154 5.20 45.28 35.95
C LEU A 154 5.39 46.78 36.23
N ASP A 155 4.54 47.34 37.08
CA ASP A 155 4.88 48.38 38.06
C ASP A 155 4.96 47.69 39.42
#